data_AF-A0A951N9J3-F1
#
_entry.id   AF-A0A951N9J3-F1
#
_cell.length_a   1.000
_cell.length_b   1.000
_cell.length_c   1.000
_cell.angle_alpha   90.00
_cell.angle_beta   90.00
_cell.angle_gamma   90.00
#
_symmetry.space_group_name_H-M   'P 1'
#
loop_
_entity.id
_entity.type
_entity.pdbx_description
1 polymer ?
#
loop_
_entity_poly.entity_id
_entity_poly.type
_entity_poly.pdbx_seq_one_letter_code
_entity_poly.pdbx_strand_id
1 'polypeptide(L)'
;MPPPPPAALVIDRGQRYALTVLNVGLACCAVEAMVASLGQSDPPGVVPLAGPDRTVEVLIVSGTVTDKLAPLVRRLYDSLPAPVKVLSFGACANSGGPYWDSYCVTKGVDLIVPVDAYVPGCPPRPEALLAALAALTVAGVEPAPARASDLQQPLLRPAAVVGPQELRARRLPVTATALRLQQLLGGPVHSAYGVVTADVPAEQWVSAALTARDDPELDGSFFDLLTVVDEHPRGFDVVVRLWSVALRQGFLLRTSCPRDAPSVPSLRGVFAGAAWHERQAAEMFGLVFAGHPDPAPLLLPPGGVWHPLRKEHRLASREVAWPGAVDPAYSGEGGRPPRRPLRPPGAPT
;
A
#
# COMPACT_ATOMS: atom_id res chain seq x y z
N MET A 1 17.66 2.32 69.17
CA MET A 1 18.10 2.24 67.77
C MET A 1 16.95 2.77 66.92
N PRO A 2 17.11 3.87 66.18
CA PRO A 2 16.05 4.41 65.33
C PRO A 2 15.71 3.41 64.20
N PRO A 3 14.45 3.38 63.71
CA PRO A 3 14.08 2.53 62.58
C PRO A 3 14.92 2.89 61.35
N PRO A 4 15.29 1.91 60.50
CA PRO A 4 16.01 2.19 59.27
C PRO A 4 15.20 3.19 58.42
N PRO A 5 15.85 4.15 57.74
CA PRO A 5 15.14 5.04 56.83
C PRO A 5 14.36 4.19 55.81
N PRO A 6 13.15 4.62 55.41
CA PRO A 6 12.40 3.91 54.40
C PRO A 6 13.31 3.70 53.20
N ALA A 7 13.44 2.44 52.76
CA ALA A 7 14.15 2.13 51.54
C ALA A 7 13.58 3.05 50.47
N ALA A 8 14.40 3.97 49.96
CA ALA A 8 14.01 4.84 48.87
C ALA A 8 13.65 3.89 47.72
N LEU A 9 12.35 3.72 47.50
CA LEU A 9 11.85 3.11 46.29
C LEU A 9 12.39 4.00 45.18
N VAL A 10 13.40 3.51 44.47
CA VAL A 10 13.83 4.11 43.23
C VAL A 10 12.67 3.92 42.27
N ILE A 11 11.78 4.92 42.23
CA ILE A 11 10.77 5.04 41.20
C ILE A 11 11.54 5.43 39.95
N ASP A 12 11.76 4.44 39.08
CA ASP A 12 12.13 4.70 37.70
C ASP A 12 11.11 5.69 37.12
N ARG A 13 11.55 6.92 36.87
CA ARG A 13 10.71 8.00 36.34
C ARG A 13 10.38 7.83 34.86
N GLY A 14 10.63 6.65 34.29
CA GLY A 14 10.24 6.31 32.93
C GLY A 14 10.92 7.25 31.94
N GLN A 15 12.20 7.05 31.71
CA GLN A 15 12.87 7.68 30.57
C GLN A 15 12.36 7.02 29.28
N ARG A 16 11.23 7.52 28.77
CA ARG A 16 10.70 7.20 27.44
C ARG A 16 11.42 8.11 26.45
N TYR A 17 12.29 7.54 25.61
CA TYR A 17 12.99 8.27 24.54
C TYR A 17 12.25 8.05 23.25
N ALA A 18 11.73 9.08 22.59
CA ALA A 18 11.07 8.95 21.28
C ALA A 18 12.10 9.08 20.14
N LEU A 19 12.45 7.97 19.47
CA LEU A 19 13.20 7.97 18.22
C LEU A 19 12.28 8.19 17.03
N THR A 20 12.66 9.12 16.18
CA THR A 20 12.02 9.34 14.87
C THR A 20 12.75 8.54 13.79
N VAL A 21 12.08 7.50 13.29
CA VAL A 21 12.66 6.54 12.34
C VAL A 21 12.10 6.75 10.93
N LEU A 22 12.99 6.91 9.94
CA LEU A 22 12.68 6.91 8.52
C LEU A 22 13.10 5.58 7.88
N ASN A 23 12.15 4.84 7.32
CA ASN A 23 12.43 3.56 6.66
C ASN A 23 12.46 3.69 5.14
N VAL A 24 13.62 3.45 4.52
CA VAL A 24 13.80 3.30 3.08
C VAL A 24 13.49 1.85 2.70
N GLY A 25 12.21 1.57 2.46
CA GLY A 25 11.72 0.25 2.08
C GLY A 25 11.99 -0.08 0.61
N LEU A 26 12.93 -0.99 0.35
CA LEU A 26 13.38 -1.32 -1.01
C LEU A 26 12.95 -2.73 -1.48
N ALA A 27 12.76 -3.68 -0.55
CA ALA A 27 12.42 -5.06 -0.89
C ALA A 27 11.69 -5.77 0.26
N CYS A 28 11.82 -7.10 0.36
CA CYS A 28 11.13 -7.94 1.36
C CYS A 28 11.38 -7.54 2.82
N CYS A 29 12.55 -6.99 3.15
CA CYS A 29 12.86 -6.51 4.51
C CYS A 29 11.99 -5.31 4.92
N ALA A 30 11.45 -4.56 3.97
CA ALA A 30 10.52 -3.46 4.28
C ALA A 30 9.26 -3.96 4.98
N VAL A 31 8.79 -5.16 4.64
CA VAL A 31 7.60 -5.76 5.27
C VAL A 31 7.87 -6.09 6.74
N GLU A 32 9.02 -6.69 7.05
CA GLU A 32 9.39 -6.97 8.45
C GLU A 32 9.65 -5.69 9.25
N ALA A 33 10.18 -4.64 8.62
CA ALA A 33 10.31 -3.32 9.24
C ALA A 33 8.93 -2.68 9.52
N MET A 34 7.96 -2.86 8.61
CA MET A 34 6.57 -2.43 8.84
C MET A 34 5.90 -3.27 9.93
N VAL A 35 6.13 -4.58 9.99
CA VAL A 35 5.59 -5.44 11.06
C VAL A 35 6.20 -5.07 12.41
N ALA A 36 7.51 -4.78 12.48
CA ALA A 36 8.14 -4.24 13.70
C ALA A 36 7.51 -2.90 14.14
N SER A 37 6.96 -2.15 13.18
CA SER A 37 6.25 -0.90 13.43
C SER A 37 4.78 -1.10 13.84
N LEU A 38 4.19 -2.27 13.59
CA LEU A 38 2.77 -2.60 13.82
C LEU A 38 2.54 -3.59 14.98
N GLY A 39 3.55 -4.39 15.34
CA GLY A 39 3.45 -5.54 16.24
C GLY A 39 3.73 -5.18 17.71
N GLN A 40 2.65 -4.99 18.48
CA GLN A 40 2.48 -5.06 19.94
C GLN A 40 3.60 -4.62 20.91
N SER A 41 3.15 -3.82 21.89
CA SER A 41 3.86 -3.22 23.03
C SER A 41 5.04 -2.34 22.63
N ASP A 42 4.84 -1.02 22.69
CA ASP A 42 5.92 -0.03 22.72
C ASP A 42 7.15 -0.59 23.45
N PRO A 43 8.27 -0.87 22.79
CA PRO A 43 9.53 -0.50 23.41
C PRO A 43 9.39 1.01 23.65
N PRO A 44 9.52 1.51 24.89
CA PRO A 44 9.19 2.90 25.20
C PRO A 44 9.91 3.87 24.25
N GLY A 45 9.14 4.41 23.29
CA GLY A 45 9.50 5.49 22.38
C GLY A 45 10.20 5.13 21.07
N VAL A 46 9.80 4.08 20.36
CA VAL A 46 10.08 4.00 18.92
C VAL A 46 8.83 4.41 18.15
N VAL A 47 8.84 5.60 17.52
CA VAL A 47 7.71 6.06 16.70
C VAL A 47 8.03 5.79 15.22
N PRO A 48 7.30 4.88 14.56
CA PRO A 48 7.52 4.62 13.16
C PRO A 48 6.83 5.72 12.31
N LEU A 49 7.61 6.28 11.39
CA LEU A 49 7.24 7.29 10.39
C LEU A 49 7.15 8.76 10.88
N ALA A 50 8.14 9.55 10.45
CA ALA A 50 8.08 11.01 10.42
C ALA A 50 7.14 11.50 9.32
N GLY A 51 6.17 12.35 9.69
CA GLY A 51 5.56 13.30 8.75
C GLY A 51 6.56 14.40 8.34
N PRO A 52 6.17 15.30 7.40
CA PRO A 52 7.06 16.29 6.78
C PRO A 52 7.71 17.29 7.76
N ASP A 53 7.25 17.33 9.02
CA ASP A 53 7.61 18.34 10.01
C ASP A 53 8.53 17.81 11.13
N ARG A 54 9.02 16.57 11.02
CA ARG A 54 9.80 15.91 12.09
C ARG A 54 11.27 15.68 11.71
N THR A 55 12.15 15.95 12.66
CA THR A 55 13.59 15.65 12.56
C THR A 55 13.80 14.13 12.55
N VAL A 56 14.45 13.60 11.50
CA VAL A 56 14.78 12.17 11.40
C VAL A 56 16.02 11.90 12.24
N GLU A 57 15.96 10.90 13.12
CA GLU A 57 17.09 10.51 13.97
C GLU A 57 17.74 9.21 13.50
N VAL A 58 16.93 8.28 12.99
CA VAL A 58 17.41 6.99 12.45
C VAL A 58 16.88 6.77 11.03
N LEU A 59 17.79 6.51 10.10
CA LEU A 59 17.50 6.07 8.74
C LEU A 59 17.70 4.56 8.63
N ILE A 60 16.64 3.81 8.35
CA ILE A 60 16.72 2.37 8.07
C ILE A 60 16.77 2.16 6.57
N VAL A 61 17.74 1.39 6.07
CA VAL A 61 17.72 0.90 4.69
C VAL A 61 17.32 -0.57 4.69
N SER A 62 16.09 -0.86 4.27
CA SER A 62 15.48 -2.18 4.36
C SER A 62 15.28 -2.83 2.99
N GLY A 63 16.24 -3.65 2.59
CA GLY A 63 16.19 -4.45 1.38
C GLY A 63 17.31 -4.18 0.38
N THR A 64 17.17 -4.74 -0.83
CA THR A 64 18.22 -4.70 -1.85
C THR A 64 18.42 -3.30 -2.42
N VAL A 65 19.65 -2.80 -2.36
CA VAL A 65 20.05 -1.57 -3.04
C VAL A 65 20.56 -1.92 -4.44
N THR A 66 19.90 -1.43 -5.48
CA THR A 66 20.38 -1.57 -6.85
C THR A 66 21.22 -0.36 -7.23
N ASP A 67 22.12 -0.51 -8.20
CA ASP A 67 23.02 0.57 -8.62
C ASP A 67 22.23 1.78 -9.17
N LYS A 68 21.04 1.54 -9.71
CA LYS A 68 20.10 2.59 -10.14
C LYS A 68 19.49 3.36 -8.97
N LEU A 69 19.26 2.70 -7.84
CA LEU A 69 18.67 3.29 -6.63
C LEU A 69 19.72 3.89 -5.70
N ALA A 70 20.97 3.43 -5.75
CA ALA A 70 22.08 3.94 -4.95
C ALA A 70 22.19 5.49 -4.91
N PRO A 71 22.14 6.23 -6.04
CA PRO A 71 22.20 7.70 -5.98
C PRO A 71 20.96 8.33 -5.34
N LEU A 72 19.80 7.67 -5.35
CA LEU A 72 18.61 8.16 -4.66
C LEU A 72 18.73 7.99 -3.13
N VAL A 73 19.26 6.84 -2.68
CA VAL A 73 19.53 6.60 -1.26
C VAL A 73 20.53 7.62 -0.72
N ARG A 74 21.58 7.93 -1.50
CA ARG A 74 22.56 8.95 -1.15
C ARG A 74 21.94 10.33 -1.00
N ARG A 75 21.19 10.78 -2.02
CA ARG A 75 20.54 12.09 -2.00
C ARG A 75 19.54 12.22 -0.85
N LEU A 76 18.82 11.14 -0.53
CA LEU A 76 17.93 11.13 0.61
C LEU A 76 18.72 11.36 1.91
N TYR A 77 19.78 10.60 2.15
CA TYR A 77 20.65 10.79 3.31
C TYR A 77 21.22 12.21 3.41
N ASP A 78 21.75 12.75 2.31
CA ASP A 78 22.31 14.11 2.26
C ASP A 78 21.25 15.20 2.51
N SER A 79 19.96 14.90 2.28
CA SER A 79 18.86 15.86 2.48
C SER A 79 18.33 15.93 3.92
N LEU A 80 18.77 15.03 4.82
CA LEU A 80 18.27 14.96 6.18
C LEU A 80 18.99 15.98 7.10
N PRO A 81 18.24 16.77 7.89
CA PRO A 81 18.82 17.74 8.81
C PRO A 81 19.26 17.07 10.12
N ALA A 82 20.49 17.39 10.60
CA ALA A 82 21.17 16.84 11.79
C ALA A 82 21.86 15.47 11.56
N PRO A 83 22.79 15.01 12.43
CA PRO A 83 23.48 13.75 12.23
C PRO A 83 22.50 12.58 12.41
N VAL A 84 22.13 11.94 11.31
CA VAL A 84 21.24 10.77 11.30
C VAL A 84 22.04 9.49 11.47
N LYS A 85 21.54 8.58 12.31
CA LYS A 85 22.09 7.23 12.45
C LYS A 85 21.55 6.33 11.36
N VAL A 86 22.40 5.53 10.72
CA VAL A 86 21.98 4.64 9.63
C VAL A 86 22.01 3.19 10.08
N LEU A 87 20.89 2.50 9.90
CA LEU A 87 20.74 1.08 10.18
C LEU A 87 20.51 0.32 8.88
N SER A 88 21.40 -0.62 8.57
CA SER A 88 21.26 -1.53 7.43
C SER A 88 20.46 -2.77 7.84
N PHE A 89 19.28 -2.96 7.24
CA PHE A 89 18.33 -4.01 7.63
C PHE A 89 18.21 -5.09 6.55
N GLY A 90 18.84 -6.24 6.83
CA GLY A 90 18.79 -7.44 6.00
C GLY A 90 20.02 -7.66 5.12
N ALA A 91 20.22 -8.92 4.72
CA ALA A 91 21.42 -9.39 4.02
C ALA A 91 21.69 -8.63 2.71
N CYS A 92 20.63 -8.25 1.99
CA CYS A 92 20.75 -7.48 0.76
C CYS A 92 21.28 -6.06 0.97
N ALA A 93 20.83 -5.38 2.03
CA ALA A 93 21.35 -4.05 2.38
C ALA A 93 22.78 -4.14 2.93
N ASN A 94 23.06 -5.18 3.72
CA ASN A 94 24.37 -5.36 4.35
C ASN A 94 25.49 -5.71 3.35
N SER A 95 25.18 -6.49 2.31
CA SER A 95 26.21 -7.13 1.47
C SER A 95 25.77 -7.50 0.03
N GLY A 96 24.57 -7.09 -0.40
CA GLY A 96 23.93 -7.57 -1.64
C GLY A 96 23.16 -8.89 -1.47
N GLY A 97 23.42 -9.66 -0.40
CA GLY A 97 22.61 -10.80 0.03
C GLY A 97 22.56 -11.93 -1.01
N PRO A 98 21.41 -12.58 -1.24
CA PRO A 98 21.26 -13.59 -2.29
C PRO A 98 21.59 -13.10 -3.72
N TYR A 99 21.66 -11.78 -3.92
CA TYR A 99 21.95 -11.16 -5.21
C TYR A 99 23.36 -10.55 -5.25
N TRP A 100 24.26 -10.97 -4.36
CA TRP A 100 25.63 -10.44 -4.27
C TRP A 100 26.44 -10.66 -5.55
N ASP A 101 26.07 -11.57 -6.44
CA ASP A 101 26.72 -11.81 -7.74
C ASP A 101 26.02 -11.10 -8.92
N SER A 102 24.87 -10.46 -8.68
CA SER A 102 24.09 -9.80 -9.73
C SER A 102 24.76 -8.50 -10.21
N TYR A 103 24.67 -8.23 -11.51
CA TYR A 103 25.33 -7.11 -12.18
C TYR A 103 24.79 -5.72 -11.82
N CYS A 104 23.60 -5.65 -11.21
CA CYS A 104 22.90 -4.39 -10.94
C CYS A 104 22.62 -4.14 -9.45
N VAL A 105 23.26 -4.94 -8.58
CA VAL A 105 23.05 -4.88 -7.13
C VAL A 105 24.30 -4.36 -6.46
N THR A 106 24.14 -3.30 -5.68
CA THR A 106 25.20 -2.76 -4.84
C THR A 106 25.49 -3.71 -3.68
N LYS A 107 26.77 -3.99 -3.41
CA LYS A 107 27.22 -5.05 -2.50
C LYS A 107 27.29 -4.62 -1.03
N GLY A 108 26.42 -3.69 -0.65
CA GLY A 108 26.43 -3.07 0.66
C GLY A 108 26.01 -1.61 0.57
N VAL A 109 25.11 -1.20 1.45
CA VAL A 109 24.66 0.20 1.55
C VAL A 109 25.73 1.11 2.14
N ASP A 110 26.70 0.52 2.86
CA ASP A 110 27.89 1.17 3.40
C ASP A 110 28.83 1.74 2.33
N LEU A 111 28.73 1.26 1.09
CA LEU A 111 29.40 1.86 -0.06
C LEU A 111 28.80 3.22 -0.46
N ILE A 112 27.60 3.55 0.03
CA ILE A 112 26.81 4.71 -0.39
C ILE A 112 26.69 5.73 0.76
N VAL A 113 26.37 5.25 1.96
CA VAL A 113 26.13 6.05 3.17
C VAL A 113 26.80 5.39 4.38
N PRO A 114 27.27 6.15 5.39
CA PRO A 114 27.90 5.56 6.57
C PRO A 114 26.86 4.75 7.36
N VAL A 115 27.17 3.50 7.71
CA VAL A 115 26.28 2.60 8.46
C VAL A 115 26.74 2.51 9.92
N ASP A 116 25.83 2.78 10.86
CA ASP A 116 26.09 2.67 12.30
C ASP A 116 25.77 1.28 12.87
N ALA A 117 24.78 0.59 12.31
CA ALA A 117 24.38 -0.75 12.74
C ALA A 117 23.91 -1.62 11.58
N TYR A 118 24.24 -2.92 11.67
CA TYR A 118 23.80 -3.92 10.70
C TYR A 118 22.91 -4.95 11.40
N VAL A 119 21.78 -5.28 10.78
CA VAL A 119 20.87 -6.32 11.25
C VAL A 119 20.88 -7.47 10.25
N PRO A 120 21.46 -8.64 10.59
CA PRO A 120 21.53 -9.78 9.69
C PRO A 120 20.20 -10.53 9.58
N GLY A 121 19.87 -11.03 8.38
CA GLY A 121 18.68 -11.85 8.10
C GLY A 121 18.13 -11.66 6.68
N CYS A 122 17.24 -12.54 6.21
CA CYS A 122 16.69 -12.49 4.84
C CYS A 122 15.21 -12.97 4.74
N PRO A 123 14.23 -12.15 5.15
CA PRO A 123 14.41 -10.93 5.93
C PRO A 123 14.69 -11.24 7.43
N PRO A 124 15.33 -10.34 8.18
CA PRO A 124 15.46 -10.49 9.63
C PRO A 124 14.09 -10.42 10.30
N ARG A 125 13.92 -11.10 11.44
CA ARG A 125 12.66 -11.02 12.19
C ARG A 125 12.44 -9.62 12.77
N PRO A 126 11.19 -9.19 12.98
CA PRO A 126 10.86 -7.88 13.56
C PRO A 126 11.57 -7.59 14.88
N GLU A 127 11.70 -8.60 15.75
CA GLU A 127 12.32 -8.45 17.07
C GLU A 127 13.82 -8.08 16.96
N ALA A 128 14.49 -8.56 15.91
CA ALA A 128 15.90 -8.24 15.66
C ALA A 128 16.09 -6.76 15.28
N LEU A 129 15.11 -6.17 14.58
CA LEU A 129 15.12 -4.74 14.28
C LEU A 129 14.92 -3.90 15.54
N LEU A 130 13.95 -4.28 16.39
CA LEU A 130 13.66 -3.57 17.63
C LEU A 130 14.86 -3.61 18.60
N ALA A 131 15.53 -4.75 18.71
CA ALA A 131 16.74 -4.89 19.52
C ALA A 131 17.87 -3.98 19.02
N ALA A 132 18.05 -3.88 17.70
CA ALA A 132 19.08 -3.01 17.11
C ALA A 132 18.77 -1.52 17.31
N LEU A 133 17.49 -1.12 17.20
CA LEU A 133 17.06 0.25 17.50
C LEU A 133 17.27 0.59 18.99
N ALA A 134 16.96 -0.34 19.89
CA ALA A 134 17.20 -0.16 21.33
C ALA A 134 18.70 -0.09 21.68
N ALA A 135 19.58 -0.75 20.93
CA ALA A 135 21.02 -0.62 21.13
C ALA A 135 21.55 0.76 20.69
N LEU A 136 20.98 1.34 19.63
CA LEU A 136 21.35 2.67 19.12
C LEU A 136 20.95 3.81 20.09
N THR A 137 19.90 3.64 20.91
CA THR A 137 19.48 4.65 21.90
C THR A 137 20.39 4.73 23.12
N VAL A 138 21.00 3.61 23.52
CA VAL A 138 21.89 3.54 24.72
C VAL A 138 23.26 4.20 24.46
N ALA A 139 23.64 4.40 23.20
CA ALA A 139 24.98 4.83 22.80
C ALA A 139 25.20 6.36 22.69
N GLY A 140 24.36 7.20 23.30
CA GLY A 140 24.68 8.61 23.57
C GLY A 140 23.91 9.67 22.79
N VAL A 141 22.58 9.68 22.87
CA VAL A 141 21.76 10.82 22.46
C VAL A 141 21.15 11.47 23.70
N GLU A 142 21.44 12.75 23.95
CA GLU A 142 20.56 13.56 24.78
C GLU A 142 19.31 13.91 23.95
N PRO A 143 18.12 13.46 24.36
CA PRO A 143 16.90 13.70 23.60
C PRO A 143 16.52 15.18 23.66
N ALA A 144 16.08 15.73 22.52
CA ALA A 144 15.39 17.01 22.53
C ALA A 144 14.12 16.90 23.38
N PRO A 145 13.80 17.89 24.23
CA PRO A 145 12.61 17.83 25.07
C PRO A 145 11.36 17.79 24.19
N ALA A 146 10.59 16.70 24.31
CA ALA A 146 9.30 16.56 23.66
C ALA A 146 8.41 17.78 24.00
N ARG A 147 7.95 18.52 23.00
CA ARG A 147 6.98 19.59 23.23
C ARG A 147 5.65 18.95 23.60
N ALA A 148 5.10 19.37 24.74
CA ALA A 148 3.83 18.87 25.27
C ALA A 148 2.65 19.00 24.27
N SER A 149 2.78 19.84 23.24
CA SER A 149 1.84 19.99 22.14
C SER A 149 1.69 18.73 21.27
N ASP A 150 2.72 17.89 21.19
CA ASP A 150 2.76 16.77 20.25
C ASP A 150 2.08 15.51 20.83
N LEU A 151 1.83 15.52 22.14
CA LEU A 151 1.17 14.44 22.89
C LEU A 151 -0.35 14.63 23.02
N GLN A 152 -0.89 15.77 22.58
CA GLN A 152 -2.32 16.10 22.75
C GLN A 152 -3.19 15.79 21.54
N GLN A 153 -2.63 15.33 20.42
CA GLN A 153 -3.43 14.82 19.31
C GLN A 153 -3.50 13.29 19.36
N PRO A 154 -4.68 12.70 19.64
CA PRO A 154 -4.84 11.26 19.55
C PRO A 154 -4.76 10.85 18.08
N LEU A 155 -3.58 10.41 17.63
CA LEU A 155 -3.36 10.00 16.24
C LEU A 155 -4.02 8.67 15.88
N LEU A 156 -4.74 8.02 16.78
CA LEU A 156 -5.80 7.03 16.54
C LEU A 156 -6.40 6.68 17.90
N ARG A 157 -7.74 6.65 18.03
CA ARG A 157 -8.36 6.01 19.19
C ARG A 157 -7.98 4.51 19.15
N PRO A 158 -7.49 3.90 20.23
CA PRO A 158 -7.39 2.46 20.29
C PRO A 158 -8.79 1.90 20.06
N ALA A 159 -9.01 1.23 18.93
CA ALA A 159 -10.20 0.42 18.77
C ALA A 159 -10.14 -0.65 19.86
N ALA A 160 -11.24 -0.84 20.59
CA ALA A 160 -11.33 -1.92 21.58
C ALA A 160 -10.90 -3.24 20.91
N VAL A 161 -10.11 -4.06 21.60
CA VAL A 161 -9.70 -5.37 21.09
C VAL A 161 -10.94 -6.25 21.01
N VAL A 162 -11.53 -6.36 19.83
CA VAL A 162 -12.73 -7.17 19.58
C VAL A 162 -12.31 -8.60 19.23
N GLY A 163 -12.88 -9.60 19.91
CA GLY A 163 -12.58 -11.01 19.64
C GLY A 163 -13.06 -11.45 18.25
N PRO A 164 -12.44 -12.49 17.63
CA PRO A 164 -12.81 -12.95 16.29
C PRO A 164 -14.27 -13.36 16.12
N GLN A 165 -14.92 -13.86 17.17
CA GLN A 165 -16.33 -14.24 17.15
C GLN A 165 -17.27 -13.02 17.13
N GLU A 166 -16.91 -11.99 17.89
CA GLU A 166 -17.67 -10.75 17.95
C GLU A 166 -17.51 -9.94 16.64
N LEU A 167 -16.32 -9.95 16.02
CA LEU A 167 -16.14 -9.42 14.66
C LEU A 167 -16.99 -10.16 13.62
N ARG A 168 -17.07 -11.49 13.71
CA ARG A 168 -17.93 -12.29 12.81
C ARG A 168 -19.41 -11.98 13.00
N ALA A 169 -19.87 -11.73 14.22
CA ALA A 169 -21.25 -11.35 14.50
C ALA A 169 -21.61 -9.95 13.98
N ARG A 170 -20.61 -9.05 13.90
CA ARG A 170 -20.77 -7.69 13.36
C ARG A 170 -20.71 -7.61 11.84
N ARG A 171 -20.23 -8.67 11.17
CA ARG A 171 -20.19 -8.74 9.71
C ARG A 171 -21.61 -8.81 9.16
N LEU A 172 -21.96 -7.91 8.26
CA LEU A 172 -23.24 -7.98 7.56
C LEU A 172 -23.24 -9.18 6.59
N PRO A 173 -24.31 -9.99 6.58
CA PRO A 173 -24.55 -10.89 5.46
C PRO A 173 -24.77 -10.09 4.18
N VAL A 174 -24.49 -10.71 3.02
CA VAL A 174 -24.58 -10.09 1.69
C VAL A 174 -25.93 -9.38 1.46
N THR A 175 -27.02 -9.99 1.92
CA THR A 175 -28.38 -9.41 1.83
C THR A 175 -28.53 -8.14 2.66
N ALA A 176 -27.93 -8.08 3.85
CA ALA A 176 -27.96 -6.90 4.71
C ALA A 176 -27.06 -5.77 4.16
N THR A 177 -25.87 -6.10 3.63
CA THR A 177 -25.03 -5.14 2.91
C THR A 177 -25.78 -4.53 1.71
N ALA A 178 -26.49 -5.35 0.94
CA ALA A 178 -27.28 -4.89 -0.20
C ALA A 178 -28.42 -3.97 0.21
N LEU A 179 -29.18 -4.33 1.25
CA LEU A 179 -30.24 -3.49 1.81
C LEU A 179 -29.69 -2.16 2.30
N ARG A 180 -28.55 -2.17 3.02
CA ARG A 180 -27.93 -0.96 3.56
C ARG A 180 -27.48 -0.01 2.44
N LEU A 181 -26.81 -0.53 1.42
CA LEU A 181 -26.42 0.27 0.25
C LEU A 181 -27.64 0.81 -0.50
N GLN A 182 -28.69 0.02 -0.67
CA GLN A 182 -29.94 0.46 -1.31
C GLN A 182 -30.60 1.60 -0.53
N GLN A 183 -30.61 1.54 0.80
CA GLN A 183 -31.16 2.57 1.68
C GLN A 183 -30.34 3.86 1.64
N LEU A 184 -29.01 3.75 1.65
CA LEU A 184 -28.12 4.92 1.67
C LEU A 184 -28.02 5.62 0.33
N LEU A 185 -27.98 4.86 -0.77
CA LEU A 185 -27.63 5.37 -2.09
C LEU A 185 -28.82 5.48 -3.05
N GLY A 186 -29.94 4.79 -2.75
CA GLY A 186 -31.17 4.86 -3.54
C GLY A 186 -31.11 4.25 -4.95
N GLY A 187 -29.92 3.96 -5.48
CA GLY A 187 -29.69 3.36 -6.80
C GLY A 187 -29.81 1.83 -6.83
N PRO A 188 -29.78 1.21 -8.02
CA PRO A 188 -29.85 -0.25 -8.15
C PRO A 188 -28.72 -0.96 -7.40
N VAL A 189 -29.05 -2.05 -6.71
CA VAL A 189 -28.08 -2.90 -6.03
C VAL A 189 -28.16 -4.33 -6.54
N HIS A 190 -27.00 -4.88 -6.88
CA HIS A 190 -26.83 -6.22 -7.42
C HIS A 190 -25.96 -7.06 -6.50
N SER A 191 -26.22 -8.37 -6.45
CA SER A 191 -25.36 -9.32 -5.73
C SER A 191 -25.05 -10.52 -6.62
N ALA A 192 -23.77 -10.77 -6.85
CA ALA A 192 -23.30 -11.94 -7.58
C ALA A 192 -22.05 -12.51 -6.90
N TYR A 193 -21.97 -13.84 -6.79
CA TYR A 193 -20.82 -14.54 -6.18
C TYR A 193 -20.46 -14.04 -4.76
N GLY A 194 -21.44 -13.55 -4.01
CA GLY A 194 -21.24 -13.01 -2.66
C GLY A 194 -20.66 -11.60 -2.60
N VAL A 195 -20.57 -10.89 -3.74
CA VAL A 195 -20.16 -9.49 -3.82
C VAL A 195 -21.37 -8.63 -4.14
N VAL A 196 -21.59 -7.59 -3.34
CA VAL A 196 -22.64 -6.59 -3.55
C VAL A 196 -22.06 -5.43 -4.36
N THR A 197 -22.79 -4.98 -5.37
CA THR A 197 -22.47 -3.81 -6.20
C THR A 197 -23.62 -2.83 -6.16
N ALA A 198 -23.38 -1.58 -5.79
CA ALA A 198 -24.35 -0.50 -5.89
C ALA A 198 -24.02 0.39 -7.08
N ASP A 199 -25.00 0.61 -7.95
CA ASP A 199 -24.89 1.50 -9.09
C ASP A 199 -25.25 2.92 -8.66
N VAL A 200 -24.36 3.86 -8.96
CA VAL A 200 -24.40 5.24 -8.49
C VAL A 200 -24.32 6.19 -9.69
N PRO A 201 -25.25 7.16 -9.80
CA PRO A 201 -25.13 8.22 -10.81
C PRO A 201 -23.82 9.01 -10.67
N ALA A 202 -23.22 9.44 -11.78
CA ALA A 202 -21.90 10.10 -11.77
C ALA A 202 -21.89 11.38 -10.92
N GLU A 203 -23.01 12.11 -10.87
CA GLU A 203 -23.19 13.30 -10.04
C GLU A 203 -23.20 13.02 -8.54
N GLN A 204 -23.56 11.80 -8.14
CA GLN A 204 -23.59 11.36 -6.74
C GLN A 204 -22.34 10.53 -6.36
N TRP A 205 -21.41 10.35 -7.29
CA TRP A 205 -20.27 9.44 -7.13
C TRP A 205 -19.42 9.74 -5.89
N VAL A 206 -19.01 10.99 -5.71
CA VAL A 206 -18.17 11.41 -4.57
C VAL A 206 -18.94 11.33 -3.26
N SER A 207 -20.20 11.80 -3.24
CA SER A 207 -21.03 11.74 -2.03
C SER A 207 -21.35 10.31 -1.63
N ALA A 208 -21.64 9.41 -2.57
CA ALA A 208 -21.89 8.00 -2.30
C ALA A 208 -20.66 7.30 -1.72
N ALA A 209 -19.47 7.59 -2.27
CA ALA A 209 -18.21 7.07 -1.74
C ALA A 209 -17.95 7.58 -0.32
N LEU A 210 -18.19 8.86 -0.03
CA LEU A 210 -18.10 9.43 1.32
C LEU A 210 -19.10 8.80 2.28
N THR A 211 -20.37 8.69 1.89
CA THR A 211 -21.42 8.07 2.71
C THR A 211 -21.09 6.62 3.02
N ALA A 212 -20.64 5.83 2.03
CA ALA A 212 -20.27 4.44 2.24
C ALA A 212 -19.01 4.28 3.11
N ARG A 213 -18.08 5.23 3.04
CA ARG A 213 -16.89 5.29 3.90
C ARG A 213 -17.25 5.55 5.35
N ASP A 214 -18.13 6.53 5.59
CA ASP A 214 -18.44 7.05 6.92
C ASP A 214 -19.62 6.34 7.60
N ASP A 215 -20.34 5.48 6.87
CA ASP A 215 -21.41 4.67 7.43
C ASP A 215 -20.87 3.61 8.41
N PRO A 216 -21.38 3.55 9.66
CA PRO A 216 -20.84 2.67 10.69
C PRO A 216 -21.16 1.18 10.47
N GLU A 217 -22.17 0.85 9.67
CA GLU A 217 -22.54 -0.54 9.38
C GLU A 217 -21.77 -1.10 8.18
N LEU A 218 -21.45 -0.25 7.19
CA LEU A 218 -20.64 -0.59 6.04
C LEU A 218 -19.14 -0.49 6.33
N ASP A 219 -18.70 0.59 6.97
CA ASP A 219 -17.30 0.96 7.25
C ASP A 219 -16.40 0.80 6.02
N GLY A 220 -16.78 1.43 4.89
CA GLY A 220 -16.01 1.42 3.64
C GLY A 220 -14.71 2.24 3.70
N SER A 221 -14.03 2.23 4.84
CA SER A 221 -12.87 3.08 5.14
C SER A 221 -11.60 2.66 4.41
N PHE A 222 -11.47 1.39 4.03
CA PHE A 222 -10.35 0.90 3.25
C PHE A 222 -10.66 0.92 1.75
N PHE A 223 -9.95 1.77 1.02
CA PHE A 223 -9.90 1.77 -0.43
C PHE A 223 -9.03 0.59 -0.91
N ASP A 224 -9.64 -0.37 -1.61
CA ASP A 224 -8.93 -1.56 -2.11
C ASP A 224 -8.44 -1.33 -3.55
N LEU A 225 -9.34 -1.00 -4.47
CA LEU A 225 -9.01 -0.73 -5.87
C LEU A 225 -10.05 0.17 -6.54
N LEU A 226 -9.63 0.84 -7.62
CA LEU A 226 -10.51 1.43 -8.63
C LEU A 226 -10.10 0.90 -10.00
N THR A 227 -11.07 0.50 -10.81
CA THR A 227 -10.85 -0.02 -12.16
C THR A 227 -11.96 0.43 -13.11
N VAL A 228 -11.79 0.15 -14.39
CA VAL A 228 -12.74 0.49 -15.43
C VAL A 228 -13.10 -0.75 -16.24
N VAL A 229 -14.37 -0.92 -16.52
CA VAL A 229 -14.88 -1.88 -17.49
C VAL A 229 -15.27 -1.11 -18.74
N ASP A 230 -14.64 -1.48 -19.86
CA ASP A 230 -15.05 -1.01 -21.17
C ASP A 230 -16.36 -1.73 -21.57
N GLU A 231 -17.48 -1.03 -21.54
CA GLU A 231 -18.81 -1.54 -21.89
C GLU A 231 -19.18 -1.25 -23.36
N HIS A 232 -18.20 -1.30 -24.27
CA HIS A 232 -18.39 -1.02 -25.70
C HIS A 232 -19.65 -1.71 -26.28
N PRO A 233 -20.52 -0.98 -26.98
CA PRO A 233 -20.38 0.43 -27.39
C PRO A 233 -20.92 1.47 -26.38
N ARG A 234 -21.49 1.04 -25.25
CA ARG A 234 -22.33 1.88 -24.37
C ARG A 234 -21.56 2.99 -23.65
N GLY A 235 -20.34 2.72 -23.21
CA GLY A 235 -19.61 3.65 -22.34
C GLY A 235 -18.51 2.95 -21.56
N PHE A 236 -18.22 3.49 -20.39
CA PHE A 236 -17.31 2.90 -19.40
C PHE A 236 -17.99 2.82 -18.04
N ASP A 237 -17.83 1.70 -17.36
CA ASP A 237 -18.20 1.56 -15.96
C ASP A 237 -16.95 1.72 -15.11
N VAL A 238 -16.91 2.75 -14.27
CA VAL A 238 -15.89 2.95 -13.25
C VAL A 238 -16.34 2.25 -11.98
N VAL A 239 -15.53 1.33 -11.47
CA VAL A 239 -15.84 0.50 -10.32
C VAL A 239 -14.80 0.73 -9.24
N VAL A 240 -15.25 1.05 -8.02
CA VAL A 240 -14.40 1.08 -6.82
C VAL A 240 -14.79 -0.05 -5.88
N ARG A 241 -13.79 -0.73 -5.33
CA ARG A 241 -13.99 -1.69 -4.23
C ARG A 241 -13.61 -1.04 -2.92
N LEU A 242 -14.56 -1.06 -1.99
CA LEU A 242 -14.36 -0.61 -0.62
C LEU A 242 -14.46 -1.80 0.31
N TRP A 243 -13.67 -1.73 1.38
CA TRP A 243 -13.58 -2.78 2.38
C TRP A 243 -13.61 -2.19 3.79
N SER A 244 -14.22 -2.92 4.71
CA SER A 244 -14.08 -2.70 6.14
C SER A 244 -13.07 -3.70 6.69
N VAL A 245 -11.94 -3.19 7.15
CA VAL A 245 -10.93 -4.02 7.82
C VAL A 245 -11.48 -4.55 9.14
N ALA A 246 -12.22 -3.72 9.88
CA ALA A 246 -12.83 -4.09 11.15
C ALA A 246 -13.88 -5.20 10.98
N LEU A 247 -14.85 -5.01 10.08
CA LEU A 247 -15.99 -5.92 9.89
C LEU A 247 -15.67 -7.09 8.94
N ARG A 248 -14.54 -7.03 8.22
CA ARG A 248 -14.10 -8.03 7.24
C ARG A 248 -15.16 -8.30 6.17
N GLN A 249 -15.69 -7.21 5.62
CA GLN A 249 -16.66 -7.21 4.53
C GLN A 249 -16.27 -6.17 3.48
N GLY A 250 -16.78 -6.32 2.27
CA GLY A 250 -16.59 -5.33 1.23
C GLY A 250 -17.68 -5.39 0.19
N PHE A 251 -17.72 -4.34 -0.61
CA PHE A 251 -18.73 -4.09 -1.63
C PHE A 251 -18.13 -3.23 -2.73
N LEU A 252 -18.83 -3.15 -3.85
CA LEU A 252 -18.46 -2.34 -4.99
C LEU A 252 -19.42 -1.16 -5.09
N LEU A 253 -18.89 0.02 -5.41
CA LEU A 253 -19.69 1.08 -6.00
C LEU A 253 -19.30 1.19 -7.47
N ARG A 254 -20.29 1.37 -8.34
CA ARG A 254 -20.09 1.49 -9.77
C ARG A 254 -20.79 2.72 -10.29
N THR A 255 -20.12 3.47 -11.15
CA THR A 255 -20.72 4.58 -11.90
C THR A 255 -20.38 4.43 -13.37
N SER A 256 -21.24 4.96 -14.25
CA SER A 256 -21.05 4.85 -15.69
C SER A 256 -20.85 6.24 -16.30
N CYS A 257 -19.97 6.33 -17.30
CA CYS A 257 -19.78 7.54 -18.10
C CYS A 257 -19.88 7.24 -19.61
N PRO A 258 -20.33 8.22 -20.41
CA PRO A 258 -20.51 8.03 -21.84
C PRO A 258 -19.15 7.96 -22.55
N ARG A 259 -19.08 7.26 -23.69
CA ARG A 259 -17.80 6.98 -24.38
C ARG A 259 -17.20 8.19 -25.09
N ASP A 260 -18.05 9.06 -25.62
CA ASP A 260 -17.69 10.28 -26.34
C ASP A 260 -17.18 11.39 -25.40
N ALA A 261 -17.65 11.39 -24.15
CA ALA A 261 -17.18 12.27 -23.08
C ALA A 261 -16.91 11.47 -21.79
N PRO A 262 -15.85 10.63 -21.76
CA PRO A 262 -15.62 9.67 -20.69
C PRO A 262 -15.06 10.36 -19.44
N SER A 263 -15.92 11.00 -18.67
CA SER A 263 -15.55 11.77 -17.48
C SER A 263 -16.35 11.34 -16.25
N VAL A 264 -15.68 11.23 -15.11
CA VAL A 264 -16.29 11.03 -13.79
C VAL A 264 -15.59 11.93 -12.75
N PRO A 265 -16.23 12.31 -11.64
CA PRO A 265 -15.54 13.00 -10.56
C PRO A 265 -14.41 12.15 -9.93
N SER A 266 -13.33 12.80 -9.51
CA SER A 266 -12.24 12.15 -8.77
C SER A 266 -12.67 11.79 -7.35
N LEU A 267 -12.34 10.58 -6.91
CA LEU A 267 -12.42 10.13 -5.52
C LEU A 267 -11.16 10.45 -4.72
N ARG A 268 -10.14 11.11 -5.29
CA ARG A 268 -8.89 11.41 -4.58
C ARG A 268 -9.08 12.26 -3.31
N GLY A 269 -10.13 13.10 -3.29
CA GLY A 269 -10.52 13.86 -2.09
C GLY A 269 -11.14 13.01 -0.98
N VAL A 270 -11.64 11.82 -1.31
CA VAL A 270 -12.23 10.85 -0.37
C VAL A 270 -11.19 9.83 0.09
N PHE A 271 -10.43 9.29 -0.87
CA PHE A 271 -9.43 8.25 -0.67
C PHE A 271 -8.12 8.61 -1.36
N ALA A 272 -7.04 8.72 -0.57
CA ALA A 272 -5.73 9.06 -1.14
C ALA A 272 -5.22 8.03 -2.16
N GLY A 273 -5.53 6.75 -1.94
CA GLY A 273 -5.16 5.64 -2.82
C GLY A 273 -5.81 5.68 -4.22
N ALA A 274 -6.88 6.47 -4.39
CA ALA A 274 -7.54 6.61 -5.68
C ALA A 274 -6.63 7.29 -6.72
N ALA A 275 -5.69 8.16 -6.31
CA ALA A 275 -4.85 8.92 -7.25
C ALA A 275 -4.11 8.03 -8.27
N TRP A 276 -3.51 6.95 -7.79
CA TRP A 276 -2.78 6.03 -8.67
C TRP A 276 -3.71 5.34 -9.68
N HIS A 277 -4.83 4.83 -9.18
CA HIS A 277 -5.80 4.07 -9.98
C HIS A 277 -6.52 4.95 -11.01
N GLU A 278 -6.86 6.18 -10.64
CA GLU A 278 -7.49 7.16 -11.53
C GLU A 278 -6.54 7.57 -12.66
N ARG A 279 -5.26 7.78 -12.37
CA ARG A 279 -4.25 8.05 -13.40
C ARG A 279 -4.05 6.85 -14.33
N GLN A 280 -3.98 5.64 -13.78
CA GLN A 280 -3.91 4.42 -14.59
C GLN A 280 -5.15 4.31 -15.49
N ALA A 281 -6.36 4.50 -14.93
CA ALA A 281 -7.60 4.41 -15.69
C ALA A 281 -7.69 5.50 -16.77
N ALA A 282 -7.29 6.73 -16.44
CA ALA A 282 -7.21 7.84 -17.38
C ALA A 282 -6.30 7.53 -18.55
N GLU A 283 -5.15 6.93 -18.29
CA GLU A 283 -4.17 6.61 -19.32
C GLU A 283 -4.58 5.37 -20.14
N MET A 284 -4.97 4.28 -19.48
CA MET A 284 -5.28 3.00 -20.13
C MET A 284 -6.60 3.01 -20.91
N PHE A 285 -7.59 3.76 -20.44
CA PHE A 285 -8.94 3.82 -21.00
C PHE A 285 -9.31 5.22 -21.50
N GLY A 286 -8.49 6.24 -21.32
CA GLY A 286 -8.78 7.60 -21.81
C GLY A 286 -9.92 8.28 -21.05
N LEU A 287 -10.07 8.00 -19.75
CA LEU A 287 -11.04 8.67 -18.89
C LEU A 287 -10.49 9.98 -18.34
N VAL A 288 -11.38 10.92 -18.04
CA VAL A 288 -11.08 12.14 -17.30
C VAL A 288 -11.64 12.02 -15.88
N PHE A 289 -10.78 12.16 -14.87
CA PHE A 289 -11.20 12.26 -13.48
C PHE A 289 -11.24 13.72 -13.06
N ALA A 290 -12.44 14.32 -13.10
CA ALA A 290 -12.63 15.73 -12.83
C ALA A 290 -12.24 16.08 -11.39
N GLY A 291 -11.38 17.08 -11.22
CA GLY A 291 -10.85 17.49 -9.91
C GLY A 291 -9.61 16.70 -9.44
N HIS A 292 -9.06 15.80 -10.25
CA HIS A 292 -7.81 15.11 -9.90
C HIS A 292 -6.62 16.10 -9.92
N PRO A 293 -5.81 16.18 -8.85
CA PRO A 293 -4.77 17.21 -8.70
C PRO A 293 -3.53 17.01 -9.59
N ASP A 294 -3.23 15.78 -9.98
CA ASP A 294 -2.06 15.43 -10.81
C ASP A 294 -2.43 14.36 -11.87
N PRO A 295 -3.08 14.73 -12.99
CA PRO A 295 -3.53 13.77 -14.00
C PRO A 295 -2.41 13.28 -14.92
N ALA A 296 -1.14 13.39 -14.52
CA ALA A 296 -0.02 13.01 -15.38
C ALA A 296 -0.03 11.49 -15.70
N PRO A 297 0.31 11.10 -16.94
CA PRO A 297 0.50 9.69 -17.32
C PRO A 297 1.47 8.95 -16.40
N LEU A 298 1.31 7.63 -16.24
CA LEU A 298 2.09 6.79 -15.32
C LEU A 298 2.83 5.65 -16.01
N LEU A 299 2.21 4.99 -16.98
CA LEU A 299 2.61 3.67 -17.46
C LEU A 299 3.09 3.67 -18.92
N LEU A 300 2.49 4.48 -19.78
CA LEU A 300 2.75 4.51 -21.21
C LEU A 300 3.89 5.48 -21.54
N PRO A 301 4.68 5.17 -22.58
CA PRO A 301 5.71 6.09 -23.04
C PRO A 301 5.07 7.39 -23.56
N PRO A 302 5.76 8.54 -23.40
CA PRO A 302 5.27 9.81 -23.92
C PRO A 302 5.19 9.78 -25.45
N GLY A 303 4.26 10.54 -26.02
CA GLY A 303 4.23 10.79 -27.46
C GLY A 303 3.17 10.04 -28.24
N GLY A 304 2.21 9.36 -27.60
CA GLY A 304 0.98 9.10 -28.34
C GLY A 304 -0.26 8.72 -27.57
N VAL A 305 -1.32 8.65 -28.36
CA VAL A 305 -2.71 8.64 -27.92
C VAL A 305 -3.23 7.24 -28.16
N TRP A 306 -2.88 6.32 -27.27
CA TRP A 306 -3.37 4.95 -27.28
C TRP A 306 -3.93 4.58 -25.91
N HIS A 307 -5.08 3.91 -25.94
CA HIS A 307 -5.77 3.42 -24.75
C HIS A 307 -5.86 1.90 -24.84
N PRO A 308 -4.79 1.19 -24.47
CA PRO A 308 -4.62 -0.23 -24.78
C PRO A 308 -5.67 -1.15 -24.14
N LEU A 309 -6.38 -0.67 -23.13
CA LEU A 309 -7.45 -1.43 -22.47
C LEU A 309 -8.85 -1.14 -23.03
N ARG A 310 -8.98 -0.25 -24.03
CA ARG A 310 -10.24 -0.11 -24.77
C ARG A 310 -10.48 -1.31 -25.67
N LYS A 311 -11.71 -1.80 -25.73
CA LYS A 311 -12.10 -2.96 -26.56
C LYS A 311 -11.86 -2.72 -28.05
N GLU A 312 -11.99 -1.47 -28.51
CA GLU A 312 -11.69 -1.09 -29.90
C GLU A 312 -10.19 -0.94 -30.21
N HIS A 313 -9.33 -0.85 -29.20
CA HIS A 313 -7.91 -0.65 -29.43
C HIS A 313 -7.27 -1.95 -29.94
N ARG A 314 -6.74 -1.90 -31.16
CA ARG A 314 -6.05 -3.03 -31.77
C ARG A 314 -4.64 -3.15 -31.19
N LEU A 315 -4.41 -4.18 -30.39
CA LEU A 315 -3.07 -4.51 -29.91
C LEU A 315 -2.24 -5.09 -31.06
N ALA A 316 -0.99 -4.64 -31.20
CA ALA A 316 -0.05 -5.17 -32.21
C ALA A 316 0.16 -6.69 -32.09
N SER A 317 0.02 -7.26 -30.89
CA SER A 317 0.05 -8.71 -30.67
C SER A 317 -1.11 -9.47 -31.33
N ARG A 318 -2.17 -8.77 -31.76
CA ARG A 318 -3.29 -9.31 -32.54
C ARG A 318 -3.08 -9.17 -34.06
N GLU A 319 -2.05 -8.43 -34.49
CA GLU A 319 -1.65 -8.32 -35.89
C GLU A 319 -0.61 -9.38 -36.28
N VAL A 320 0.11 -9.92 -35.30
CA VAL A 320 1.00 -11.07 -35.45
C VAL A 320 0.23 -12.35 -35.13
N ALA A 321 0.43 -13.42 -35.91
CA ALA A 321 -0.22 -14.71 -35.69
C ALA A 321 0.08 -15.25 -34.28
N TRP A 322 -0.89 -15.12 -33.37
CA TRP A 322 -0.78 -15.62 -32.00
C TRP A 322 -0.97 -17.15 -31.99
N PRO A 323 -0.05 -17.95 -31.43
CA PRO A 323 -0.13 -19.42 -31.46
C PRO A 323 -1.18 -20.02 -30.51
N GLY A 324 -1.83 -19.19 -29.68
CA GLY A 324 -2.98 -19.58 -28.85
C GLY A 324 -4.31 -19.23 -29.50
N ALA A 325 -5.41 -19.83 -29.01
CA ALA A 325 -6.74 -19.42 -29.47
C ALA A 325 -6.97 -17.94 -29.15
N VAL A 326 -7.27 -17.14 -30.18
CA VAL A 326 -7.73 -15.76 -30.04
C VAL A 326 -9.17 -15.79 -29.54
N ASP A 327 -9.58 -14.73 -28.84
CA ASP A 327 -10.92 -14.52 -28.27
C ASP A 327 -12.05 -15.09 -29.15
N PRO A 328 -12.96 -15.93 -28.60
CA PRO A 328 -14.02 -16.59 -29.37
C PRO A 328 -14.95 -15.63 -30.10
N ALA A 329 -15.04 -14.35 -29.69
CA ALA A 329 -15.81 -13.35 -30.42
C ALA A 329 -15.21 -12.96 -31.80
N TYR A 330 -13.93 -13.31 -32.06
CA TYR A 330 -13.20 -12.93 -33.27
C TYR A 330 -12.63 -14.13 -34.04
N SER A 331 -12.72 -15.35 -33.51
CA SER A 331 -12.36 -16.55 -34.24
C SER A 331 -13.52 -17.02 -35.10
N GLY A 332 -13.44 -16.81 -36.42
CA GLY A 332 -14.20 -17.63 -37.36
C GLY A 332 -13.88 -19.11 -37.13
N GLU A 333 -14.85 -19.99 -37.39
CA GLU A 333 -14.81 -21.44 -37.13
C GLU A 333 -13.45 -22.07 -37.49
N GLY A 334 -12.56 -22.19 -36.51
CA GLY A 334 -11.17 -22.58 -36.72
C GLY A 334 -10.71 -23.44 -35.56
N GLY A 335 -10.50 -24.73 -35.85
CA GLY A 335 -10.28 -25.79 -34.89
C GLY A 335 -9.16 -25.52 -33.87
N ARG A 336 -9.40 -25.99 -32.64
CA ARG A 336 -8.49 -25.93 -31.50
C ARG A 336 -7.15 -26.63 -31.83
N PRO A 337 -5.99 -25.96 -31.77
CA PRO A 337 -4.73 -26.64 -31.98
C PRO A 337 -4.47 -27.66 -30.85
N PRO A 338 -3.88 -28.83 -31.15
CA PRO A 338 -3.65 -29.86 -30.15
C PRO A 338 -2.66 -29.38 -29.09
N ARG A 339 -3.00 -29.59 -27.82
CA ARG A 339 -2.12 -29.29 -26.69
C ARG A 339 -0.83 -30.12 -26.84
N ARG A 340 0.32 -29.46 -26.94
CA ARG A 340 1.62 -30.13 -26.91
C ARG A 340 1.77 -30.83 -25.54
N PRO A 341 1.96 -32.16 -25.49
CA PRO A 341 2.14 -32.83 -24.21
C PRO A 341 3.45 -32.36 -23.56
N LEU A 342 3.37 -31.93 -22.30
CA LEU A 342 4.56 -31.65 -21.50
C LEU A 342 5.30 -32.98 -21.26
N ARG A 343 6.53 -33.09 -21.76
CA ARG A 343 7.48 -34.11 -21.30
C ARG A 343 8.36 -33.52 -20.19
N PRO A 344 8.68 -34.29 -19.14
CA PRO A 344 9.65 -33.85 -18.15
C PRO A 344 11.04 -33.70 -18.79
N PRO A 345 11.89 -32.78 -18.31
CA PRO A 345 13.25 -32.63 -18.83
C PRO A 345 14.08 -33.91 -18.62
N GLY A 346 14.68 -34.46 -19.68
CA GLY A 346 15.71 -35.50 -19.59
C GLY A 346 15.38 -36.91 -20.13
N ALA A 347 14.23 -37.15 -20.77
CA ALA A 347 13.98 -38.45 -21.41
C ALA A 347 14.71 -38.56 -22.77
N PRO A 348 15.48 -39.64 -23.06
CA PRO A 348 16.18 -39.81 -24.33
C PRO A 348 15.20 -40.03 -25.49
N THR A 349 15.70 -39.71 -26.69
CA THR A 349 14.97 -39.59 -27.97
C THR A 349 14.23 -40.84 -28.41
#